data_AF-A0A2G9ZQZ8-F1
#
_entry.id   AF-A0A2G9ZQZ8-F1
#
_cell.length_a   1.000
_cell.length_b   1.000
_cell.length_c   1.000
_cell.angle_alpha   90.00
_cell.angle_beta   90.00
_cell.angle_gamma   90.00
#
_symmetry.space_group_name_H-M   'P 1'
#
loop_
_entity.id
_entity.type
_entity.pdbx_description
1 polymer ?
#
loop_
_entity_poly.entity_id
_entity_poly.type
_entity_poly.pdbx_seq_one_letter_code
_entity_poly.pdbx_strand_id
1 'polypeptide(L)'
;MNDKKDFATSDLTGGTLNALVKNIMRQLGVDDPIEAVRLVNSGECVVSRPACRFRERDGVIYFTVTSDGTTGEEWIARLEKNNFQVGNYAKSLLRSADFKPTGGVTTEIAVLKGMLFNDSDRITKKIRAAADSRQLTKPNVE
;
A
#
# COMPACT_ATOMS: atom_id res chain seq x y z
N MET A 1 -42.23 23.86 -9.59
CA MET A 1 -42.19 22.83 -8.53
C MET A 1 -41.23 21.77 -8.98
N ASN A 2 -40.05 21.68 -8.37
CA ASN A 2 -39.14 20.55 -8.56
C ASN A 2 -38.83 20.06 -7.14
N ASP A 3 -39.27 18.83 -6.86
CA ASP A 3 -39.10 18.16 -5.58
C ASP A 3 -37.64 18.20 -5.14
N LYS A 4 -37.38 18.90 -4.03
CA LYS A 4 -36.22 18.61 -3.21
C LYS A 4 -36.44 17.20 -2.69
N LYS A 5 -35.60 16.24 -3.10
CA LYS A 5 -35.58 14.92 -2.47
C LYS A 5 -35.32 15.12 -0.98
N ASP A 6 -36.33 14.86 -0.13
CA ASP A 6 -36.29 15.10 1.32
C ASP A 6 -35.26 14.24 2.05
N PHE A 7 -34.79 13.15 1.42
CA PHE A 7 -33.79 12.25 1.97
C PHE A 7 -32.60 12.09 1.01
N ALA A 8 -31.38 12.28 1.54
CA ALA A 8 -30.14 12.01 0.81
C ALA A 8 -29.98 10.53 0.39
N THR A 9 -30.81 9.64 0.96
CA THR A 9 -30.79 8.20 0.73
C THR A 9 -31.89 7.72 -0.21
N SER A 10 -32.63 8.61 -0.88
CA SER A 10 -33.81 8.24 -1.70
C SER A 10 -33.51 7.19 -2.78
N ASP A 11 -32.29 7.20 -3.30
CA ASP A 11 -31.86 6.31 -4.40
C ASP A 11 -30.99 5.14 -3.90
N LEU A 12 -30.74 5.07 -2.58
CA LEU A 12 -29.91 4.03 -1.98
C LEU A 12 -30.75 2.84 -1.54
N THR A 13 -30.24 1.64 -1.79
CA THR A 13 -30.87 0.43 -1.27
C THR A 13 -30.59 0.25 0.21
N GLY A 14 -31.49 -0.39 0.94
CA GLY A 14 -31.25 -0.80 2.34
C GLY A 14 -30.00 -1.68 2.48
N GLY A 15 -29.68 -2.49 1.46
CA GLY A 15 -28.45 -3.28 1.41
C GLY A 15 -27.18 -2.43 1.37
N THR A 16 -27.17 -1.36 0.56
CA THR A 16 -26.05 -0.40 0.50
C THR A 16 -25.83 0.31 1.83
N LEU A 17 -26.92 0.72 2.48
CA LEU A 17 -26.88 1.34 3.81
C LEU A 17 -26.37 0.38 4.89
N ASN A 18 -26.84 -0.87 4.89
CA ASN A 18 -26.35 -1.89 5.82
C ASN A 18 -24.85 -2.17 5.63
N ALA A 19 -24.38 -2.21 4.38
CA ALA A 19 -22.95 -2.37 4.08
C ALA A 19 -22.11 -1.19 4.60
N LEU A 20 -22.62 0.03 4.48
CA LEU A 20 -21.97 1.23 5.05
C LEU A 20 -21.82 1.09 6.57
N VAL A 21 -22.90 0.76 7.29
CA VAL A 21 -22.88 0.62 8.75
C VAL A 21 -21.91 -0.49 9.18
N LYS A 22 -21.92 -1.65 8.51
CA LYS A 22 -20.95 -2.74 8.79
C LYS A 22 -19.49 -2.32 8.55
N ASN A 23 -19.22 -1.49 7.55
CA ASN A 23 -17.89 -0.96 7.31
C ASN A 23 -17.45 -0.01 8.43
N ILE A 24 -18.35 0.86 8.91
CA ILE A 24 -18.08 1.76 10.06
C ILE A 24 -17.81 0.92 11.31
N MET A 25 -18.68 -0.03 11.64
CA MET A 25 -18.52 -0.96 12.77
C MET A 25 -17.15 -1.64 12.76
N ARG A 26 -16.74 -2.21 11.62
CA ARG A 26 -15.44 -2.87 11.46
C ARG A 26 -14.27 -1.90 11.65
N GLN A 27 -14.39 -0.64 11.20
CA GLN A 27 -13.33 0.36 11.36
C GLN A 27 -13.20 0.85 12.81
N LEU A 28 -14.32 0.92 13.54
CA LEU A 28 -14.36 1.36 14.94
C LEU A 28 -14.10 0.22 15.93
N GLY A 29 -14.20 -1.05 15.49
CA GLY A 29 -14.16 -2.21 16.39
C GLY A 29 -15.39 -2.29 17.30
N VAL A 30 -16.54 -1.83 16.82
CA VAL A 30 -17.81 -1.78 17.57
C VAL A 30 -18.79 -2.78 16.97
N ASP A 31 -19.41 -3.61 17.81
CA ASP A 31 -20.38 -4.64 17.39
C ASP A 31 -21.85 -4.17 17.38
N ASP A 32 -22.14 -3.00 17.95
CA ASP A 32 -23.46 -2.36 17.91
C ASP A 32 -23.58 -1.35 16.74
N PRO A 33 -24.48 -1.56 15.77
CA PRO A 33 -24.71 -0.62 14.67
C PRO A 33 -25.23 0.76 15.13
N ILE A 34 -25.99 0.84 16.24
CA ILE A 34 -26.54 2.11 16.73
C ILE A 34 -25.41 2.98 17.27
N GLU A 35 -24.53 2.42 18.10
CA GLU A 35 -23.37 3.13 18.63
C GLU A 35 -22.41 3.57 17.52
N ALA A 36 -22.17 2.70 16.52
CA ALA A 36 -21.34 3.05 15.36
C ALA A 36 -21.87 4.28 14.61
N VAL A 37 -23.20 4.39 14.42
CA VAL A 37 -23.84 5.56 13.80
C VAL A 37 -23.80 6.77 14.72
N ARG A 38 -24.01 6.59 16.03
CA ARG A 38 -23.95 7.66 17.03
C ARG A 38 -22.59 8.35 17.03
N LEU A 39 -21.51 7.57 17.07
CA LEU A 39 -20.12 8.07 17.09
C LEU A 39 -19.79 8.92 15.86
N VAL A 40 -20.29 8.54 14.68
CA VAL A 40 -20.10 9.32 13.45
C VAL A 40 -20.93 10.60 13.48
N ASN A 41 -22.21 10.51 13.90
CA ASN A 41 -23.10 11.66 13.94
C ASN A 41 -22.73 12.69 15.02
N SER A 42 -22.14 12.25 16.14
CA SER A 42 -21.65 13.14 17.19
C SER A 42 -20.32 13.82 16.84
N GLY A 43 -19.66 13.40 15.76
CA GLY A 43 -18.34 13.89 15.36
C GLY A 43 -17.18 13.30 16.17
N GLU A 44 -17.43 12.37 17.09
CA GLU A 44 -16.39 11.60 17.79
C GLU A 44 -15.59 10.75 16.80
N CYS A 45 -16.19 10.35 15.69
CA CYS A 45 -15.55 9.67 14.57
C CYS A 45 -15.81 10.42 13.26
N VAL A 46 -14.76 10.63 12.47
CA VAL A 46 -14.83 11.32 11.17
C VAL A 46 -14.50 10.32 10.06
N VAL A 47 -15.38 10.24 9.06
CA VAL A 47 -15.11 9.46 7.84
C VAL A 47 -14.10 10.23 7.00
N SER A 48 -12.85 9.79 7.00
CA SER A 48 -11.79 10.35 6.16
C SER A 48 -11.56 9.48 4.92
N ARG A 49 -11.06 10.08 3.84
CA ARG A 49 -10.44 9.28 2.78
C ARG A 49 -9.29 8.49 3.39
N PRO A 50 -9.13 7.19 3.06
CA PRO A 50 -7.94 6.45 3.44
C PRO A 50 -6.72 7.24 3.02
N ALA A 51 -5.74 7.41 3.91
CA ALA A 51 -4.46 7.97 3.53
C ALA A 51 -3.91 7.10 2.39
N CYS A 52 -3.81 7.67 1.19
CA CYS A 52 -3.22 6.96 0.07
C CYS A 52 -1.75 6.76 0.43
N ARG A 53 -1.37 5.52 0.76
CA ARG A 53 -0.01 5.17 1.22
C ARG A 53 1.04 5.30 0.11
N PHE A 54 0.59 5.58 -1.10
CA PHE A 54 1.43 5.82 -2.26
C PHE A 54 0.84 6.95 -3.09
N ARG A 55 1.68 7.65 -3.85
CA ARG A 55 1.25 8.58 -4.90
C ARG A 55 1.58 7.97 -6.26
N GLU A 56 0.71 8.17 -7.23
CA GLU A 56 0.96 7.76 -8.60
C GLU A 56 1.13 8.99 -9.48
N ARG A 57 2.21 9.03 -10.26
CA ARG A 57 2.49 10.10 -11.22
C ARG A 57 3.16 9.52 -12.44
N ASP A 58 2.65 9.84 -13.63
CA ASP A 58 3.22 9.42 -14.92
C ASP A 58 3.48 7.91 -15.00
N GLY A 59 2.54 7.09 -14.51
CA GLY A 59 2.65 5.64 -14.48
C GLY A 59 3.71 5.08 -13.51
N VAL A 60 4.22 5.90 -12.59
CA VAL A 60 5.14 5.49 -11.51
C VAL A 60 4.43 5.61 -10.16
N ILE A 61 4.52 4.55 -9.36
CA ILE A 61 4.02 4.54 -7.97
C ILE A 61 5.19 4.91 -7.04
N TYR A 62 4.96 5.88 -6.16
CA TYR A 62 5.92 6.31 -5.14
C TYR A 62 5.35 6.03 -3.74
N PHE A 63 6.13 5.41 -2.88
CA PHE A 63 5.79 5.23 -1.46
C PHE A 63 7.06 5.23 -0.61
N THR A 64 6.92 5.56 0.68
CA THR A 64 8.02 5.58 1.62
C THR A 64 8.04 4.32 2.47
N VAL A 65 9.22 3.74 2.64
CA VAL A 65 9.48 2.65 3.59
C VAL A 65 10.56 3.10 4.57
N THR A 66 10.44 2.70 5.82
CA THR A 66 11.48 2.91 6.84
C THR A 66 12.03 1.56 7.23
N SER A 67 13.34 1.39 7.11
CA SER A 67 14.02 0.16 7.49
C SER A 67 14.04 -0.01 9.01
N ASP A 68 13.87 -1.25 9.47
CA ASP A 68 13.74 -1.63 10.88
C ASP A 68 14.99 -2.35 11.41
N GLY A 69 16.07 -2.41 10.61
CA GLY A 69 17.30 -3.14 10.96
C GLY A 69 17.25 -4.64 10.70
N THR A 70 16.23 -5.15 10.01
CA THR A 70 16.08 -6.59 9.74
C THR A 70 17.27 -7.16 8.97
N THR A 71 17.93 -8.14 9.57
CA THR A 71 19.04 -8.89 8.96
C THR A 71 18.58 -9.83 7.85
N GLY A 72 19.51 -10.30 7.02
CA GLY A 72 19.18 -11.23 5.94
C GLY A 72 18.52 -12.53 6.42
N GLU A 73 19.00 -13.11 7.53
CA GLU A 73 18.37 -14.32 8.12
C GLU A 73 16.97 -14.02 8.67
N GLU A 74 16.78 -12.87 9.31
CA GLU A 74 15.47 -12.45 9.80
C GLU A 74 14.49 -12.20 8.66
N TRP A 75 14.95 -11.67 7.52
CA TRP A 75 14.15 -11.55 6.31
C TRP A 75 13.71 -12.91 5.77
N ILE A 76 14.62 -13.89 5.71
CA ILE A 76 14.29 -15.26 5.29
C ILE A 76 13.22 -15.84 6.21
N ALA A 77 13.44 -15.79 7.53
CA ALA A 77 12.49 -16.31 8.51
C ALA A 77 11.14 -15.60 8.44
N ARG A 78 11.13 -14.27 8.28
CA ARG A 78 9.91 -13.45 8.16
C ARG A 78 9.13 -13.81 6.91
N LEU A 79 9.78 -13.99 5.76
CA LEU A 79 9.13 -14.36 4.50
C LEU A 79 8.56 -15.78 4.55
N GLU A 80 9.33 -16.74 5.05
CA GLU A 80 8.90 -18.14 5.17
C GLU A 80 7.74 -18.31 6.17
N LYS A 81 7.76 -17.58 7.29
CA LYS A 81 6.64 -17.53 8.24
C LYS A 81 5.33 -17.03 7.60
N ASN A 82 5.43 -16.19 6.57
CA ASN A 82 4.29 -15.70 5.80
C ASN A 82 3.97 -16.56 4.56
N ASN A 83 4.45 -17.80 4.53
CA ASN A 83 4.27 -18.77 3.44
C ASN A 83 4.89 -18.37 2.09
N PHE A 84 5.90 -17.48 2.08
CA PHE A 84 6.69 -17.19 0.88
C PHE A 84 7.89 -18.12 0.78
N GLN A 85 8.03 -18.83 -0.33
CA GLN A 85 9.21 -19.66 -0.59
C GLN A 85 10.37 -18.79 -1.12
N VAL A 86 11.39 -18.58 -0.28
CA VAL A 86 12.59 -17.83 -0.66
C VAL A 86 13.54 -18.74 -1.44
N GLY A 87 13.80 -18.42 -2.71
CA GLY A 87 14.71 -19.20 -3.56
C GLY A 87 16.17 -19.14 -3.09
N ASN A 88 16.96 -20.18 -3.39
CA ASN A 88 18.36 -20.30 -2.94
C ASN A 88 19.23 -19.08 -3.32
N TYR A 89 19.03 -18.53 -4.52
CA TYR A 89 19.75 -17.34 -4.95
C TYR A 89 19.42 -16.11 -4.08
N ALA A 90 18.15 -15.89 -3.78
CA ALA A 90 17.72 -14.82 -2.87
C ALA A 90 18.30 -15.02 -1.46
N LYS A 91 18.28 -16.26 -0.94
CA LYS A 91 18.93 -16.58 0.34
C LYS A 91 20.42 -16.27 0.33
N SER A 92 21.14 -16.59 -0.75
CA SER A 92 22.57 -16.26 -0.86
C SER A 92 22.84 -14.75 -0.89
N LEU A 93 21.96 -13.97 -1.52
CA LEU A 93 22.08 -12.51 -1.53
C LEU A 93 21.83 -11.91 -0.14
N LEU A 94 20.76 -12.35 0.53
CA LEU A 94 20.43 -11.91 1.89
C LEU A 94 21.54 -12.24 2.89
N ARG A 95 22.28 -13.34 2.68
CA ARG A 95 23.42 -13.77 3.50
C ARG A 95 24.76 -13.19 3.07
N SER A 96 24.81 -12.42 1.99
CA SER A 96 26.06 -11.89 1.45
C SER A 96 26.59 -10.74 2.31
N ALA A 97 27.90 -10.50 2.24
CA ALA A 97 28.53 -9.35 2.88
C ALA A 97 28.07 -7.99 2.32
N ASP A 98 27.45 -8.00 1.13
CA ASP A 98 26.91 -6.81 0.48
C ASP A 98 25.53 -6.43 1.03
N PHE A 99 24.81 -7.36 1.68
CA PHE A 99 23.58 -7.07 2.39
C PHE A 99 23.89 -6.39 3.72
N LYS A 100 23.60 -5.09 3.79
CA LYS A 100 23.84 -4.25 4.97
C LYS A 100 22.49 -3.74 5.48
N PRO A 101 21.96 -4.31 6.56
CA PRO A 101 20.70 -3.85 7.15
C PRO A 101 20.82 -2.38 7.52
N THR A 102 19.81 -1.59 7.15
CA THR A 102 19.67 -0.22 7.63
C THR A 102 18.59 -0.15 8.69
N GLY A 103 18.77 0.71 9.69
CA GLY A 103 17.80 0.92 10.76
C GLY A 103 17.43 2.40 10.83
N GLY A 104 16.14 2.69 10.74
CA GLY A 104 15.60 4.04 10.76
C GLY A 104 15.85 4.85 9.49
N VAL A 105 16.31 4.23 8.39
CA VAL A 105 16.49 4.91 7.11
C VAL A 105 15.17 4.91 6.35
N THR A 106 14.65 6.09 6.04
CA THR A 106 13.47 6.24 5.20
C THR A 106 13.87 6.41 3.74
N THR A 107 13.42 5.49 2.90
CA THR A 107 13.66 5.50 1.45
C THR A 107 12.34 5.66 0.72
N GLU A 108 12.33 6.54 -0.28
CA GLU A 108 11.21 6.61 -1.23
C GLU A 108 11.42 5.61 -2.37
N ILE A 109 10.52 4.66 -2.49
CA ILE A 109 10.53 3.61 -3.51
C ILE A 109 9.73 4.07 -4.72
N ALA A 110 10.34 3.96 -5.90
CA ALA A 110 9.68 4.20 -7.18
C ALA A 110 9.45 2.87 -7.92
N VAL A 111 8.17 2.53 -8.16
CA VAL A 111 7.77 1.35 -8.93
C VAL A 111 7.31 1.79 -10.30
N LEU A 112 8.12 1.50 -11.31
CA LEU A 112 7.82 1.80 -12.72
C LEU A 112 6.85 0.74 -13.24
N LYS A 113 5.63 1.15 -13.60
CA LYS A 113 4.62 0.20 -14.11
C LYS A 113 5.01 -0.33 -15.49
N GLY A 114 4.60 -1.57 -15.75
CA GLY A 114 4.87 -2.26 -17.03
C GLY A 114 4.30 -1.53 -18.25
N MET A 115 3.27 -0.70 -18.09
CA MET A 115 2.67 0.12 -19.16
C MET A 115 3.59 1.23 -19.69
N LEU A 116 4.67 1.55 -18.97
CA LEU A 116 5.69 2.50 -19.41
C LEU A 116 6.62 1.90 -20.48
N PHE A 117 6.50 0.60 -20.75
CA PHE A 117 7.35 -0.14 -21.65
C PHE A 117 6.48 -0.94 -22.62
N ASN A 118 6.84 -0.94 -23.90
CA ASN A 118 6.34 -1.96 -24.81
C ASN A 118 6.77 -3.34 -24.31
N ASP A 119 6.03 -4.38 -24.69
CA ASP A 119 6.34 -5.73 -24.21
C ASP A 119 7.76 -6.19 -24.59
N SER A 120 8.23 -5.86 -25.81
CA SER A 120 9.62 -6.09 -26.24
C SER A 120 10.65 -5.25 -25.51
N ASP A 121 10.22 -4.17 -24.86
CA ASP A 121 11.06 -3.24 -24.11
C ASP A 121 11.09 -3.53 -22.61
N ARG A 122 10.26 -4.46 -22.12
CA ARG A 122 10.20 -4.90 -20.71
C ARG A 122 11.35 -5.85 -20.37
N ILE A 123 12.57 -5.39 -20.65
CA ILE A 123 13.84 -6.08 -20.37
C ILE A 123 14.68 -5.26 -19.39
N THR A 124 15.47 -5.95 -18.56
CA THR A 124 16.24 -5.33 -17.47
C THR A 124 17.10 -4.15 -17.92
N LYS A 125 17.75 -4.24 -19.09
CA LYS A 125 18.59 -3.16 -19.64
C LYS A 125 17.81 -1.87 -19.87
N LYS A 126 16.63 -1.97 -20.50
CA LYS A 126 15.78 -0.80 -20.84
C LYS A 126 15.09 -0.24 -19.60
N ILE A 127 14.66 -1.11 -18.68
CA ILE A 127 14.11 -0.69 -17.38
C ILE A 127 15.16 0.10 -16.57
N ARG A 128 16.40 -0.38 -16.52
CA ARG A 128 17.50 0.33 -15.85
C ARG A 128 17.78 1.68 -16.51
N ALA A 129 17.85 1.75 -17.84
CA ALA A 129 18.04 3.01 -18.55
C ALA A 129 16.91 4.03 -18.28
N ALA A 130 15.66 3.55 -18.15
CA ALA A 130 14.52 4.39 -17.82
C ALA A 130 14.53 4.88 -16.36
N ALA A 131 15.11 4.10 -15.44
CA ALA A 131 15.34 4.53 -14.06
C ALA A 131 16.47 5.58 -14.00
N ASP A 132 17.57 5.34 -14.72
CA ASP A 132 18.71 6.25 -14.81
C ASP A 132 18.28 7.61 -15.42
N SER A 133 17.46 7.62 -16.47
CA SER A 133 16.92 8.86 -17.08
C SER A 133 15.98 9.64 -16.16
N ARG A 134 15.41 8.97 -15.16
CA ARG A 134 14.59 9.57 -14.09
C ARG A 134 15.40 9.93 -12.85
N GLN A 135 16.72 9.82 -12.91
CA GLN A 135 17.64 10.11 -11.80
C GLN A 135 17.36 9.27 -10.56
N LEU A 136 16.82 8.06 -10.74
CA LEU A 136 16.58 7.11 -9.65
C LEU A 136 17.90 6.43 -9.26
N THR A 137 18.09 6.23 -7.96
CA THR A 137 19.27 5.57 -7.43
C THR A 137 19.05 4.06 -7.30
N LYS A 138 20.14 3.31 -7.43
CA LYS A 138 20.15 1.88 -7.09
C LYS A 138 20.49 1.80 -5.60
N PRO A 139 19.60 1.27 -4.74
CA PRO A 139 19.92 1.09 -3.35
C PRO A 139 21.04 0.05 -3.18
N ASN A 140 21.50 -0.10 -1.94
CA ASN A 140 22.26 -1.27 -1.52
C ASN A 140 21.42 -2.56 -1.75
N VAL A 141 21.99 -3.72 -1.42
CA VAL A 141 21.33 -5.01 -1.65
C VAL A 141 20.09 -5.22 -0.76
N GLU A 142 19.88 -4.36 0.24
CA GLU A 142 18.66 -4.33 1.07
C GLU A 142 17.42 -3.91 0.26
#